data_AF-A0A1I0F323-F1
#
_entry.id   AF-A0A1I0F323-F1
#
_cell.length_a   1.000
_cell.length_b   1.000
_cell.length_c   1.000
_cell.angle_alpha   90.00
_cell.angle_beta   90.00
_cell.angle_gamma   90.00
#
_symmetry.space_group_name_H-M   'P 1'
#
loop_
_entity.id
_entity.type
_entity.pdbx_description
1 polymer ?
#
loop_
_entity_poly.entity_id
_entity_poly.type
_entity_poly.pdbx_seq_one_letter_code
_entity_poly.pdbx_strand_id
1 'polypeptide(L)' 'MFAVNDVRRHVDQTRIDSNGAPLNDANFELEVNFLEYWEHHPSGKTQHFSWVTDITITPENLMQLMRAGRAR' A
#
# COMPACT_ATOMS: atom_id res chain seq x y z
N MET A 1 -6.70 5.92 -8.53
CA MET A 1 -6.94 4.57 -8.00
C MET A 1 -6.40 3.58 -9.03
N PHE A 2 -5.30 2.91 -8.71
CA PHE A 2 -4.70 1.90 -9.59
C PHE A 2 -5.03 0.52 -9.02
N ALA A 3 -5.74 -0.31 -9.78
CA ALA A 3 -5.92 -1.71 -9.42
C ALA A 3 -4.72 -2.48 -9.99
N VAL A 4 -3.93 -3.09 -9.11
CA VAL A 4 -2.87 -4.02 -9.53
C VAL A 4 -3.30 -5.42 -9.14
N ASN A 5 -3.44 -6.28 -10.14
CA ASN A 5 -3.81 -7.68 -9.92
C ASN A 5 -2.53 -8.50 -9.68
N ASP A 6 -2.31 -9.02 -8.47
CA ASP A 6 -1.33 -10.09 -8.28
C ASP A 6 -1.97 -11.40 -8.75
N VAL A 7 -1.41 -11.99 -9.81
CA VAL A 7 -1.92 -13.22 -10.43
C VAL A 7 -1.83 -14.44 -9.48
N ARG A 8 -1.12 -14.32 -8.34
CA ARG A 8 -0.90 -15.44 -7.42
C ARG A 8 -1.99 -15.64 -6.36
N ARG A 9 -2.85 -14.66 -6.09
CA ARG A 9 -3.95 -14.80 -5.10
C ARG A 9 -5.17 -14.04 -5.60
N HIS A 10 -6.32 -14.67 -5.51
CA HIS A 10 -7.55 -14.13 -6.10
C HIS A 10 -7.95 -12.85 -5.36
N VAL A 11 -7.93 -11.73 -6.10
CA VAL A 11 -8.46 -10.39 -5.77
C VAL A 11 -7.69 -9.61 -4.70
N ASP A 12 -6.78 -8.76 -5.17
CA ASP A 12 -6.10 -7.72 -4.39
C ASP A 12 -6.61 -6.33 -4.83
N GLN A 13 -7.36 -5.64 -3.96
CA GLN A 13 -7.65 -4.23 -4.19
C GLN A 13 -6.55 -3.40 -3.53
N THR A 14 -5.68 -2.83 -4.36
CA THR A 14 -4.64 -1.91 -3.90
C THR A 14 -5.08 -0.48 -4.11
N ARG A 15 -4.74 0.39 -3.17
CA ARG A 15 -4.96 1.83 -3.27
C ARG A 15 -3.72 2.59 -2.81
N ILE A 16 -3.22 3.44 -3.70
CA ILE A 16 -2.29 4.50 -3.30
C ILE A 16 -3.18 5.65 -2.80
N ASP A 17 -3.11 5.96 -1.51
CA ASP A 17 -3.92 7.05 -0.96
C ASP A 17 -3.25 8.41 -1.14
N SER A 18 -1.93 8.50 -0.88
CA SER A 18 -1.19 9.75 -1.05
C SER A 18 0.32 9.54 -1.17
N ASN A 19 0.96 10.31 -2.05
CA ASN A 19 2.38 10.64 -1.94
C ASN A 19 2.49 12.07 -1.40
N GLY A 20 3.42 12.32 -0.49
CA GLY A 20 3.67 13.66 0.06
C GLY A 20 2.59 14.16 1.04
N ALA A 21 1.94 13.27 1.78
CA ALA A 21 1.08 13.68 2.88
C ALA A 21 1.93 14.16 4.08
N PRO A 22 1.53 15.20 4.82
CA PRO A 22 2.19 15.54 6.07
C PRO A 22 2.07 14.36 7.04
N LEU A 23 3.16 14.04 7.75
CA LEU A 23 3.18 12.91 8.67
C LEU A 23 2.12 13.03 9.77
N ASN A 24 1.98 14.22 10.35
CA ASN A 24 0.97 14.57 11.34
C ASN A 24 0.92 16.09 11.57
N ASP A 25 -0.06 16.56 12.34
CA ASP A 25 -0.27 17.99 12.65
C ASP A 25 0.95 18.70 13.24
N ALA A 26 1.78 17.99 14.02
CA ALA A 26 2.98 18.55 14.64
C ALA A 26 4.22 18.52 13.73
N ASN A 27 4.19 17.76 12.63
CA ASN A 27 5.32 17.53 11.72
C ASN A 27 4.87 17.73 10.27
N PHE A 28 4.25 18.88 9.98
CA PHE A 28 3.63 19.15 8.69
C PHE A 28 4.63 19.18 7.52
N GLU A 29 5.86 19.61 7.79
CA GLU A 29 6.93 19.68 6.77
C GLU A 29 7.53 18.31 6.43
N LEU A 30 7.28 17.29 7.26
CA LEU A 30 7.74 15.94 6.99
C LEU A 30 6.71 15.22 6.14
N GLU A 31 6.95 15.21 4.84
CA GLU A 31 6.16 14.53 3.84
C GLU A 31 6.44 13.02 3.82
N VAL A 32 5.37 12.22 3.79
CA VAL A 32 5.43 10.76 3.70
C VAL A 32 4.48 10.23 2.64
N ASN A 33 4.73 8.98 2.23
CA ASN A 33 3.88 8.27 1.29
C ASN A 33 3.10 7.17 2.03
N PHE A 34 1.81 7.04 1.73
CA PHE A 34 0.93 6.07 2.35
C PHE A 34 0.40 5.07 1.32
N LEU A 35 0.57 3.79 1.64
CA LEU A 35 0.09 2.66 0.85
C LEU A 35 -0.89 1.84 1.67
N GLU A 36 -2.06 1.58 1.10
CA GLU A 36 -3.05 0.67 1.65
C GLU A 36 -3.39 -0.45 0.64
N TYR A 37 -3.50 -1.69 1.11
CA TYR A 37 -4.05 -2.77 0.29
C TYR A 37 -4.76 -3.84 1.10
N TRP A 38 -5.71 -4.49 0.42
CA TRP A 38 -6.59 -5.50 0.97
C TRP A 38 -6.46 -6.80 0.18
N GLU A 39 -6.18 -7.91 0.88
CA GLU A 39 -6.24 -9.27 0.31
C GLU A 39 -7.57 -9.91 0.71
N HIS A 40 -8.39 -10.28 -0.28
CA HIS A 40 -9.66 -10.97 -0.05
C HIS A 40 -9.51 -12.47 -0.37
N HIS A 41 -9.47 -13.32 0.64
CA HIS A 41 -9.37 -14.76 0.42
C HIS A 41 -10.71 -15.37 0.02
N PRO A 42 -10.71 -16.40 -0.84
CA PRO A 42 -11.92 -17.19 -1.15
C PRO A 42 -12.61 -17.81 0.07
N SER A 43 -11.88 -17.99 1.18
CA SER A 43 -12.42 -18.44 2.47
C SER A 43 -13.26 -17.40 3.21
N GLY A 44 -13.36 -16.16 2.68
CA GLY A 44 -14.01 -15.02 3.33
C GLY A 44 -13.11 -14.26 4.31
N LYS A 45 -11.86 -14.72 4.52
CA LYS A 45 -10.88 -13.96 5.31
C LYS A 45 -10.39 -12.75 4.53
N THR A 46 -10.42 -11.59 5.17
CA THR A 46 -9.84 -10.36 4.63
C THR A 46 -8.60 -10.00 5.43
N GLN A 47 -7.52 -9.63 4.76
CA GLN A 47 -6.32 -9.07 5.38
C GLN A 47 -6.12 -7.64 4.89
N HIS A 48 -5.87 -6.75 5.82
CA HIS A 48 -5.66 -5.34 5.55
C HIS A 48 -4.23 -4.97 5.96
N PHE A 49 -3.52 -4.32 5.05
CA PHE A 49 -2.15 -3.85 5.26
C PHE A 49 -2.05 -2.37 4.92
N SER A 50 -1.40 -1.62 5.80
CA SER A 50 -1.14 -0.19 5.64
C SER A 50 0.31 0.13 6.00
N TRP A 51 1.02 0.86 5.14
CA TRP A 51 2.39 1.30 5.40
C TRP A 51 2.60 2.78 5.14
N VAL A 52 3.50 3.34 5.94
CA VAL A 52 4.09 4.67 5.74
C VAL A 52 5.53 4.46 5.28
N THR A 53 5.95 5.18 4.24
CA THR A 53 7.28 5.06 3.65
C THR A 53 7.77 6.41 3.10
N ASP A 54 9.09 6.61 3.07
CA ASP A 54 9.76 7.74 2.41
C ASP A 54 9.98 7.48 0.90
N ILE A 55 9.97 6.21 0.48
CA ILE A 55 10.00 5.81 -0.94
C ILE A 55 8.74 6.32 -1.66
N THR A 56 8.93 7.11 -2.72
CA THR A 56 7.83 7.53 -3.61
C THR A 56 7.14 6.33 -4.25
N ILE A 57 5.83 6.22 -4.10
CA ILE A 57 5.06 5.10 -4.64
C ILE A 57 4.72 5.40 -6.10
N THR A 58 5.10 4.49 -7.00
CA THR A 58 4.76 4.55 -8.43
C THR A 58 4.16 3.22 -8.88
N PRO A 59 3.42 3.17 -10.00
CA PRO A 59 2.90 1.91 -10.54
C PRO A 59 3.99 0.85 -10.76
N GLU A 60 5.21 1.27 -11.09
CA GLU A 60 6.35 0.39 -11.40
C GLU A 60 6.93 -0.28 -10.16
N ASN A 61 6.94 0.40 -9.01
CA ASN A 61 7.51 -0.13 -7.76
C ASN A 61 6.45 -0.69 -6.79
N LEU A 62 5.17 -0.42 -7.02
CA LEU A 62 4.06 -0.79 -6.14
C LEU A 62 4.08 -2.27 -5.74
N MET A 63 4.25 -3.18 -6.72
CA MET A 63 4.29 -4.62 -6.45
C MET A 63 5.50 -5.06 -5.63
N GLN A 64 6.65 -4.39 -5.82
CA GLN A 64 7.86 -4.71 -5.05
C GLN A 64 7.69 -4.26 -3.59
N LEU A 65 7.16 -3.04 -3.39
CA LEU A 65 6.84 -2.53 -2.07
C LEU A 65 5.87 -3.48 -1.35
N MET A 66 4.73 -3.82 -1.97
CA MET A 66 3.73 -4.75 -1.42
C MET A 66 4.29 -6.11 -1.03
N ARG A 67 5.32 -6.60 -1.73
CA ARG A 67 5.99 -7.85 -1.35
C ARG A 67 6.92 -7.64 -0.16
N ALA A 68 7.68 -6.55 -0.14
CA ALA A 68 8.65 -6.24 0.90
C ALA A 68 7.99 -6.08 2.28
N GLY A 69 6.93 -5.29 2.40
CA GLY A 69 6.35 -5.07 3.73
C GLY A 69 5.52 -6.26 4.28
N ARG A 70 5.31 -7.32 3.48
CA ARG A 70 4.79 -8.62 3.98
C ARG A 70 5.85 -9.44 4.71
N ALA A 71 7.14 -9.13 4.57
CA ALA A 71 8.24 -9.91 5.16
C ALA A 71 8.44 -9.69 6.67
N ARG A 72 7.37 -9.38 7.41
CA ARG A 72 7.40 -9.20 8.86
C ARG A 72 7.35 -10.53 9.60
#